data_AF-A0A1W9Z021-F1
#
_entry.id   AF-A0A1W9Z021-F1
#
_cell.length_a   1.000
_cell.length_b   1.000
_cell.length_c   1.000
_cell.angle_alpha   90.00
_cell.angle_beta   90.00
_cell.angle_gamma   90.00
#
_symmetry.space_group_name_H-M   'P 1'
#
loop_
_entity.id
_entity.type
_entity.pdbx_description
1 polymer ?
#
loop_
_entity_poly.entity_id
_entity_poly.type
_entity_poly.pdbx_seq_one_letter_code
_entity_poly.pdbx_strand_id
1 'polypeptide(L)' 'MTAIPPDPDPRRTPGLETGGGVPPGSTPPDSAQTSGLGEPEPRPRHKLTPTAVVSLIALAVFVLIFAVSAVYLLAVDMPN' A
#
# COMPACT_ATOMS: atom_id res chain seq x y z
N MET A 1 34.61 5.98 -31.49
CA MET A 1 33.21 6.32 -31.18
C MET A 1 33.18 7.73 -30.61
N THR A 2 32.73 8.71 -31.38
CA THR A 2 32.46 10.07 -30.88
C THR A 2 30.99 10.33 -31.12
N ALA A 3 30.14 9.90 -30.20
CA ALA A 3 28.73 10.21 -30.23
C ALA A 3 28.56 11.73 -30.04
N ILE A 4 27.86 12.37 -30.97
CA ILE A 4 27.39 13.75 -30.77
C ILE A 4 26.52 13.73 -29.52
N PRO A 5 26.76 14.62 -28.53
CA PRO A 5 25.92 14.71 -27.35
C PRO A 5 24.45 14.85 -27.80
N PRO A 6 23.51 14.14 -27.17
CA PRO A 6 22.11 14.16 -27.59
C PRO A 6 21.44 15.52 -27.38
N ASP A 7 22.12 16.46 -26.71
CA ASP A 7 21.57 17.74 -26.30
C ASP A 7 21.73 18.80 -27.41
N PRO A 8 20.63 19.44 -27.87
CA PRO A 8 20.70 20.51 -28.87
C PRO A 8 21.53 21.70 -28.38
N ASP A 9 22.24 22.37 -29.31
CA ASP A 9 22.99 23.60 -29.01
C ASP A 9 22.04 24.64 -28.38
N PRO A 10 22.29 25.10 -27.13
CA PRO A 10 21.42 26.05 -26.44
C PRO A 10 21.18 27.36 -27.19
N ARG A 11 22.07 27.74 -28.11
CA ARG A 11 21.92 28.93 -28.97
C ARG A 11 20.90 28.74 -30.10
N ARG A 12 20.48 27.50 -30.34
CA ARG A 12 19.55 27.09 -31.40
C ARG A 12 18.26 26.47 -30.86
N THR A 13 18.14 26.26 -29.55
CA THR A 13 16.93 25.74 -28.92
C THR A 13 15.90 26.87 -28.73
N PRO A 14 14.73 26.83 -29.39
CA PRO A 14 13.70 27.84 -29.22
C PRO A 14 13.17 27.87 -27.79
N GLY A 15 12.88 29.06 -27.26
CA GLY A 15 12.32 29.23 -25.92
C GLY A 15 13.35 29.21 -24.77
N LEU A 16 14.64 29.03 -25.06
CA LEU A 16 15.71 29.25 -24.09
C LEU A 16 16.16 30.71 -24.09
N GLU A 17 16.23 31.30 -22.91
CA GLU A 17 16.93 32.55 -22.65
C GLU A 17 18.44 32.34 -22.80
N THR A 18 19.18 33.43 -23.02
CA THR A 18 20.65 33.38 -23.10
C THR A 18 21.21 32.95 -21.74
N GLY A 19 21.60 31.68 -21.62
CA GLY A 19 21.96 31.05 -20.33
C GLY A 19 21.30 29.69 -20.09
N GLY A 20 20.37 29.25 -20.95
CA GLY A 20 19.72 27.93 -20.84
C GLY A 20 18.49 27.89 -19.92
N GLY A 21 18.03 29.05 -19.44
CA GLY A 21 16.76 29.19 -18.73
C GLY A 21 15.57 29.23 -19.68
N VAL A 22 14.37 28.95 -19.18
CA VAL A 22 13.11 29.16 -19.91
C VAL A 22 12.29 30.23 -19.17
N PRO A 23 11.50 31.07 -19.87
CA PRO A 23 10.70 32.09 -19.22
C PRO A 23 9.77 31.51 -18.14
N PRO A 24 9.56 32.20 -17.00
CA PRO A 24 8.57 31.78 -16.02
C PRO A 24 7.20 31.60 -16.69
N GLY A 25 6.66 30.37 -16.65
CA GLY A 25 5.42 29.99 -17.34
C GLY A 25 5.57 29.05 -18.54
N SER A 26 6.80 28.70 -18.96
CA SER A 26 7.06 27.60 -19.91
C SER A 26 7.43 26.28 -19.24
N THR A 27 7.58 26.26 -17.91
CA THR A 27 7.34 25.05 -17.14
C THR A 27 5.85 24.71 -17.33
N PRO A 28 5.49 23.47 -17.69
CA PRO A 28 4.08 23.08 -17.81
C PRO A 28 3.29 23.56 -16.58
N PRO A 29 2.04 24.03 -16.73
CA PRO A 29 1.20 24.34 -15.58
C PRO A 29 1.19 23.12 -14.65
N ASP A 30 1.14 23.36 -13.33
CA ASP A 30 1.11 22.35 -12.27
C ASP A 30 0.55 21.04 -12.82
N SER A 31 1.41 20.02 -12.96
CA SER A 31 1.01 18.70 -13.46
C SER A 31 -0.30 18.38 -12.78
N ALA A 32 -1.39 18.35 -13.58
CA ALA A 32 -2.73 18.17 -13.05
C ALA A 32 -2.66 16.97 -12.12
N GLN A 33 -2.76 17.26 -10.83
CA GLN A 33 -2.54 16.27 -9.79
C GLN A 33 -3.45 15.10 -10.12
N THR A 34 -2.86 13.92 -10.33
CA THR A 34 -3.62 12.67 -10.45
C THR A 34 -4.21 12.25 -9.10
N SER A 35 -4.06 13.09 -8.07
CA SER A 35 -4.78 13.03 -6.80
C SER A 35 -6.27 13.26 -7.06
N GLY A 36 -6.95 12.20 -7.48
CA GLY A 36 -8.36 12.23 -7.88
C GLY A 36 -8.78 11.13 -8.85
N LEU A 37 -7.84 10.40 -9.47
CA LEU A 37 -8.16 9.27 -10.37
C LEU A 37 -8.37 7.93 -9.64
N GLY A 38 -8.42 7.94 -8.31
CA GLY A 38 -8.85 6.77 -7.55
C GLY A 38 -10.35 6.60 -7.70
N GLU A 39 -10.78 5.52 -8.36
CA GLU A 39 -12.17 5.06 -8.31
C GLU A 39 -12.61 4.98 -6.82
N PRO A 40 -13.84 5.39 -6.46
CA PRO A 40 -14.30 5.30 -5.08
C PRO A 40 -14.10 3.89 -4.54
N GLU A 41 -13.15 3.72 -3.61
CA GLU A 41 -12.87 2.40 -3.02
C GLU A 41 -14.15 1.84 -2.42
N PRO A 42 -14.64 0.68 -2.91
CA PRO A 42 -15.86 0.09 -2.42
C PRO A 42 -15.71 -0.20 -0.94
N ARG A 43 -16.41 0.60 -0.13
CA ARG A 43 -16.37 0.50 1.32
C ARG A 43 -16.80 -0.93 1.71
N PRO A 44 -16.00 -1.66 2.53
CA PRO A 44 -16.32 -3.04 2.88
C PRO A 44 -17.73 -3.13 3.48
N ARG A 45 -18.62 -3.79 2.74
CA ARG A 45 -20.05 -3.96 3.12
C ARG A 45 -20.25 -4.78 4.40
N HIS A 46 -19.27 -5.61 4.77
CA HIS A 46 -19.28 -6.38 6.00
C HIS A 46 -17.99 -6.14 6.78
N LYS A 47 -18.15 -5.90 8.09
CA LYS A 47 -17.02 -5.69 9.01
C LYS A 47 -16.19 -6.96 9.21
N LEU A 48 -16.77 -8.13 8.95
CA LEU A 48 -16.13 -9.44 9.12
C LEU A 48 -16.17 -10.20 7.80
N THR A 49 -15.00 -10.63 7.32
CA THR A 49 -14.90 -11.55 6.19
C THR A 49 -15.29 -12.95 6.64
N PRO A 50 -15.78 -13.83 5.74
CA PRO A 50 -16.05 -15.23 6.09
C PRO A 50 -14.84 -15.92 6.73
N THR A 51 -13.64 -15.61 6.24
CA THR A 51 -12.37 -16.09 6.80
C THR A 51 -12.16 -15.64 8.24
N ALA A 52 -12.51 -14.39 8.59
CA ALA A 52 -12.42 -13.88 9.96
C ALA A 52 -13.41 -14.59 10.90
N VAL A 53 -14.60 -14.94 10.41
CA VAL A 53 -15.58 -15.72 11.20
C VAL A 53 -15.07 -17.14 11.44
N VAL A 54 -14.56 -17.80 10.39
CA VAL A 54 -14.01 -19.15 10.49
C VAL A 54 -12.80 -19.19 11.43
N SER A 55 -11.89 -18.21 11.33
CA SER A 55 -10.73 -18.15 12.22
C SER A 55 -11.12 -17.93 13.68
N LEU A 56 -12.13 -17.11 13.96
CA LEU A 56 -12.64 -16.90 15.31
C LEU A 56 -13.25 -18.18 15.90
N ILE A 57 -14.04 -18.92 15.10
CA ILE A 57 -14.62 -20.19 15.52
C ILE A 57 -13.51 -21.22 15.80
N ALA A 58 -12.53 -21.33 14.91
CA ALA A 58 -11.40 -22.26 15.08
C ALA A 58 -10.61 -21.94 16.35
N LEU A 59 -10.35 -20.66 16.63
CA LEU A 59 -9.68 -20.22 17.85
C LEU A 59 -10.50 -20.56 19.09
N ALA A 60 -11.81 -20.32 19.08
CA ALA A 60 -12.68 -20.64 20.20
C ALA A 60 -12.69 -22.14 20.52
N VAL A 61 -12.76 -22.99 19.49
CA VAL A 61 -12.69 -24.46 19.64
C VAL A 61 -11.34 -24.88 20.20
N PHE A 62 -10.24 -24.31 19.69
CA PHE A 62 -8.89 -24.60 20.18
C PHE A 62 -8.74 -24.26 21.67
N VAL A 63 -9.18 -23.07 22.08
CA VAL A 63 -9.14 -22.64 23.49
C VAL A 63 -10.00 -23.55 24.37
N LEU A 64 -11.17 -23.98 23.89
CA LEU A 64 -12.04 -24.90 24.63
C LEU A 64 -11.36 -26.26 24.86
N ILE A 65 -10.78 -26.84 23.81
CA ILE A 65 -10.04 -28.11 23.91
C ILE A 65 -8.88 -27.97 24.91
N PHE A 66 -8.12 -26.89 24.79
CA PHE A 66 -7.01 -26.61 25.69
C PHE A 66 -7.48 -26.50 27.15
N ALA A 67 -8.53 -25.72 27.42
CA ALA A 67 -9.10 -25.57 28.76
C ALA A 67 -9.59 -26.91 29.33
N VAL A 68 -10.30 -27.71 28.55
CA VAL A 68 -10.74 -29.06 28.97
C VAL A 68 -9.54 -29.95 29.29
N SER A 69 -8.51 -29.96 28.45
CA SER A 69 -7.31 -30.76 28.68
C SER A 69 -6.55 -30.32 29.93
N ALA A 70 -6.46 -29.02 30.18
CA ALA A 70 -5.83 -28.47 31.38
C ALA A 70 -6.60 -28.86 32.65
N VAL A 71 -7.93 -28.72 32.64
CA VAL A 71 -8.78 -29.14 33.76
C VAL A 71 -8.68 -30.65 33.99
N TYR A 72 -8.72 -31.45 32.92
CA TYR A 72 -8.55 -32.90 33.01
C TYR A 72 -7.20 -33.28 33.63
N LEU A 73 -6.11 -32.65 33.17
CA LEU A 73 -4.78 -32.90 33.71
C LEU A 73 -4.70 -32.53 35.19
N LEU A 74 -5.23 -31.36 35.57
CA LEU A 74 -5.26 -30.93 36.97
C LEU A 74 -6.13 -31.84 37.84
N ALA A 75 -7.27 -32.31 37.32
CA ALA A 75 -8.16 -33.21 38.03
C ALA A 75 -7.59 -34.62 38.19
N VAL A 76 -6.76 -35.07 37.24
CA VAL A 76 -6.04 -36.35 37.32
C VAL A 76 -4.81 -36.25 38.23
N ASP A 77 -4.13 -35.10 38.24
CA ASP A 77 -2.96 -34.83 39.08
C ASP A 77 -3.33 -34.59 40.55
N MET A 78 -4.57 -34.18 40.84
CA MET A 78 -5.12 -34.27 42.19
C MET A 78 -5.46 -35.74 42.48
N PRO A 79 -4.66 -36.46 43.30
CA PRO A 79 -4.96 -37.83 43.63
C PRO A 79 -6.29 -37.86 44.39
N ASN A 80 -7.21 -38.74 43.96
CA ASN A 80 -8.34 -39.16 44.80
C ASN A 80 -7.83 -39.80 46.09
#